data_AF-A0A519NB25-F1
#
_entry.id   AF-A0A519NB25-F1
#
_cell.length_a   1.000
_cell.length_b   1.000
_cell.length_c   1.000
_cell.angle_alpha   90.00
_cell.angle_beta   90.00
_cell.angle_gamma   90.00
#
_symmetry.space_group_name_H-M   'P 1'
#
loop_
_entity.id
_entity.type
_entity.pdbx_description
1 polymer ?
#
loop_
_entity_poly.entity_id
_entity_poly.type
_entity_poly.pdbx_seq_one_letter_code
_entity_poly.pdbx_strand_id
1 'polypeptide(L)'
;MNKKSLNSFLKICIAIGCLIICGCVEKRESVKLLLSSSPFEFSGEKALSSLSTQKADASFKVPSDSSSFTIKMQVNLKDEKSAVKLLEIAGVLNLTMFLHDPKDRKIQNYPAFPMPDGSIPVLEAALRLYSATEPKGSREMSVGIPLAMLKKPHGDHEVVLHFSGVRWTLYVDNELLDNDFPLGYPKWGSGSTWKINSSFISKAEIFFPGIEPKKVALRTPRITNEIQYWTPQGHNTWVGDVATFYHKGRYHLFYLFDRRGHASKFGKGAHYFEHISTTDFKTWTEHEAATPIEHQWETFGTGTPFIFNNKLSLSYGLHTTRIYPKEQTMLPLQWDY
;
A
#
# COMPACT_ATOMS: atom_id res chain seq x y z
N MET A 1 -45.51 56.35 27.58
CA MET A 1 -44.25 55.70 27.16
C MET A 1 -43.86 56.19 25.77
N ASN A 2 -42.65 56.75 25.64
CA ASN A 2 -42.22 57.47 24.43
C ASN A 2 -41.87 56.47 23.30
N LYS A 3 -42.41 56.64 22.08
CA LYS A 3 -42.22 55.71 20.93
C LYS A 3 -40.75 55.43 20.58
N LYS A 4 -39.84 56.38 20.89
CA LYS A 4 -38.38 56.18 20.74
C LYS A 4 -37.81 55.14 21.71
N SER A 5 -38.33 55.04 22.93
CA SER A 5 -37.87 54.08 23.95
C SER A 5 -38.28 52.66 23.61
N LEU A 6 -39.50 52.45 23.10
CA LEU A 6 -40.00 51.13 22.70
C LEU A 6 -39.23 50.55 21.49
N ASN A 7 -38.89 51.40 20.52
CA ASN A 7 -38.08 51.00 19.36
C ASN A 7 -36.62 50.69 19.72
N SER A 8 -36.07 51.37 20.72
CA SER A 8 -34.72 51.07 21.22
C SER A 8 -34.70 49.74 21.97
N PHE A 9 -35.72 49.46 22.77
CA PHE A 9 -35.85 48.20 23.51
C PHE A 9 -36.02 47.01 22.57
N LEU A 10 -36.86 47.15 21.53
CA LEU A 10 -37.08 46.10 20.54
C LEU A 10 -35.81 45.79 19.73
N LYS A 11 -35.02 46.81 19.36
CA LYS A 11 -33.73 46.61 18.68
C LYS A 11 -32.68 45.94 19.57
N ILE A 12 -32.66 46.27 20.85
CA ILE A 12 -31.76 45.64 21.83
C ILE A 12 -32.17 44.17 22.06
N CYS A 13 -33.47 43.88 22.19
CA CYS A 13 -33.96 42.50 22.31
C CYS A 13 -33.68 41.65 21.06
N ILE A 14 -33.78 42.22 19.85
CA ILE A 14 -33.42 41.51 18.61
C ILE A 14 -31.90 41.28 18.52
N ALA A 15 -31.08 42.26 18.87
CA ALA A 15 -29.62 42.11 18.87
C ALA A 15 -29.14 41.06 19.90
N ILE A 16 -29.72 41.04 21.09
CA ILE A 16 -29.43 40.04 22.12
C ILE A 16 -29.97 38.67 21.70
N GLY A 17 -31.15 38.60 21.07
CA GLY A 17 -31.69 37.36 20.50
C GLY A 17 -30.79 36.75 19.41
N CYS A 18 -30.24 37.58 18.52
CA CYS A 18 -29.27 37.12 17.51
C CYS A 18 -27.95 36.63 18.12
N LEU A 19 -27.46 37.28 19.20
CA LEU A 19 -26.26 36.85 19.91
C LEU A 19 -26.46 35.53 20.69
N ILE A 20 -27.66 35.27 21.21
CA ILE A 20 -28.00 34.03 21.90
C ILE A 20 -28.20 32.87 20.90
N ILE A 21 -28.72 33.14 19.69
CA ILE A 21 -28.90 32.13 18.64
C ILE A 21 -27.57 31.78 17.94
N CYS A 22 -26.60 32.70 17.86
CA CYS A 22 -25.26 32.42 17.33
C CYS A 22 -24.30 31.80 18.36
N GLY A 23 -24.66 31.75 19.65
CA GLY A 23 -23.78 31.34 20.76
C GLY A 23 -23.66 29.82 20.99
N CYS A 24 -24.42 28.99 20.30
CA CYS A 24 -24.38 27.53 20.44
C CYS A 24 -24.14 26.82 19.10
N VAL A 25 -23.26 27.36 18.25
CA VAL A 25 -22.60 26.47 17.28
C VAL A 25 -21.58 25.68 18.09
N GLU A 26 -22.00 24.51 18.57
CA GLU A 26 -21.10 23.51 19.13
C GLU A 26 -19.93 23.39 18.16
N LYS A 27 -18.72 23.70 18.64
CA LYS A 27 -17.51 23.66 17.82
C LYS A 27 -17.39 22.23 17.33
N ARG A 28 -17.87 21.95 16.10
CA ARG A 28 -17.85 20.60 15.52
C ARG A 28 -16.39 20.17 15.53
N GLU A 29 -16.05 19.27 16.45
CA GLU A 29 -14.76 18.61 16.40
C GLU A 29 -14.67 17.92 15.03
N SER A 30 -13.62 18.25 14.29
CA SER A 30 -13.37 17.64 12.98
C SER A 30 -13.23 16.14 13.14
N VAL A 31 -13.90 15.38 12.26
CA VAL A 31 -13.72 13.93 12.21
C VAL A 31 -12.25 13.63 11.94
N LYS A 32 -11.69 12.66 12.67
CA LYS A 32 -10.30 12.24 12.53
C LYS A 32 -10.20 10.72 12.46
N LEU A 33 -9.24 10.24 11.69
CA LEU A 33 -8.85 8.84 11.65
C LEU A 33 -7.41 8.70 12.14
N LEU A 34 -7.23 7.92 13.22
CA LEU A 34 -5.93 7.50 13.72
C LEU A 34 -5.43 6.36 12.83
N LEU A 35 -4.30 6.57 12.16
CA LEU A 35 -3.73 5.62 11.21
C LEU A 35 -2.81 4.62 11.91
N SER A 36 -2.83 3.37 11.43
CA SER A 36 -1.89 2.32 11.84
C SER A 36 -0.55 2.42 11.08
N SER A 37 -0.51 3.24 10.02
CA SER A 37 0.67 3.40 9.20
C SER A 37 1.89 3.86 9.99
N SER A 38 2.99 3.15 9.78
CA SER A 38 4.24 3.31 10.53
C SER A 38 5.43 3.16 9.57
N PRO A 39 6.55 3.85 9.83
CA PRO A 39 7.80 3.59 9.11
C PRO A 39 8.28 2.15 9.34
N PHE A 40 9.15 1.67 8.47
CA PHE A 40 9.73 0.34 8.50
C PHE A 40 11.25 0.39 8.61
N GLU A 41 11.79 -0.44 9.49
CA GLU A 41 13.23 -0.66 9.59
C GLU A 41 13.64 -1.97 8.90
N PHE A 42 14.85 -1.96 8.35
CA PHE A 42 15.46 -3.09 7.65
C PHE A 42 16.83 -3.36 8.25
N SER A 43 16.85 -4.19 9.28
CA SER A 43 18.05 -4.62 10.00
C SER A 43 18.51 -5.98 9.48
N GLY A 44 19.51 -5.99 8.60
CA GLY A 44 20.14 -7.20 8.07
C GLY A 44 21.61 -7.30 8.48
N GLU A 45 22.12 -8.52 8.66
CA GLU A 45 23.50 -8.75 9.14
C GLU A 45 24.55 -8.49 8.04
N LYS A 46 24.40 -9.12 6.87
CA LYS A 46 25.37 -9.01 5.79
C LYS A 46 24.71 -9.16 4.42
N ALA A 47 25.01 -8.22 3.53
CA ALA A 47 24.59 -8.31 2.13
C ALA A 47 25.31 -9.48 1.43
N LEU A 48 24.59 -10.22 0.59
CA LEU A 48 25.15 -11.26 -0.26
C LEU A 48 26.07 -10.64 -1.33
N SER A 49 25.63 -9.52 -1.89
CA SER A 49 26.38 -8.74 -2.88
C SER A 49 26.08 -7.26 -2.70
N SER A 50 27.06 -6.42 -3.05
CA SER A 50 26.95 -4.96 -2.97
C SER A 50 27.56 -4.32 -4.21
N LEU A 51 26.95 -3.23 -4.67
CA LEU A 51 27.40 -2.38 -5.76
C LEU A 51 27.58 -0.95 -5.25
N SER A 52 28.48 -0.20 -5.89
CA SER A 52 28.75 1.21 -5.61
C SER A 52 29.09 1.96 -6.89
N THR A 53 29.35 3.26 -6.79
CA THR A 53 29.79 4.06 -7.94
C THR A 53 31.13 3.58 -8.54
N GLN A 54 32.00 2.95 -7.74
CA GLN A 54 33.27 2.37 -8.20
C GLN A 54 33.12 0.96 -8.77
N LYS A 55 32.07 0.24 -8.37
CA LYS A 55 31.77 -1.12 -8.82
C LYS A 55 30.28 -1.23 -9.12
N ALA A 56 29.91 -0.82 -10.33
CA ALA A 56 28.53 -0.67 -10.76
C ALA A 56 27.88 -1.98 -11.22
N ASP A 57 28.64 -3.05 -11.38
CA ASP A 57 28.14 -4.38 -11.74
C ASP A 57 28.87 -5.50 -10.99
N ALA A 58 28.19 -6.63 -10.84
CA ALA A 58 28.75 -7.84 -10.25
C ALA A 58 27.98 -9.09 -10.68
N SER A 59 28.58 -10.24 -10.37
CA SER A 59 27.92 -11.54 -10.36
C SER A 59 27.90 -12.07 -8.93
N PHE A 60 26.89 -12.87 -8.59
CA PHE A 60 26.85 -13.60 -7.33
C PHE A 60 26.25 -14.99 -7.51
N LYS A 61 26.67 -15.91 -6.63
CA LYS A 61 26.06 -17.24 -6.54
C LYS A 61 24.74 -17.11 -5.81
N VAL A 62 23.68 -17.65 -6.40
CA VAL A 62 22.35 -17.63 -5.79
C VAL A 62 22.33 -18.67 -4.67
N PRO A 63 21.88 -18.32 -3.45
CA PRO A 63 21.76 -19.29 -2.36
C PRO A 63 20.72 -20.36 -2.66
N SER A 64 20.77 -21.48 -1.93
CA SER A 64 19.77 -22.54 -2.05
C SER A 64 18.36 -22.05 -1.71
N ASP A 65 18.26 -21.19 -0.69
CA ASP A 65 17.02 -20.48 -0.38
C ASP A 65 16.97 -19.14 -1.13
N SER A 66 16.06 -19.08 -2.10
CA SER A 66 15.74 -17.86 -2.86
C SER A 66 14.24 -17.55 -2.81
N SER A 67 13.56 -18.06 -1.78
CA SER A 67 12.12 -17.85 -1.55
C SER A 67 11.77 -16.40 -1.22
N SER A 68 12.76 -15.63 -0.73
CA SER A 68 12.65 -14.20 -0.43
C SER A 68 13.96 -13.48 -0.72
N PHE A 69 13.89 -12.17 -0.99
CA PHE A 69 15.07 -11.32 -1.11
C PHE A 69 14.73 -9.87 -0.79
N THR A 70 15.76 -9.08 -0.49
CA THR A 70 15.64 -7.63 -0.29
C THR A 70 16.76 -6.92 -1.03
N ILE A 71 16.43 -5.80 -1.67
CA ILE A 71 17.39 -4.92 -2.32
C ILE A 71 17.27 -3.55 -1.68
N LYS A 72 18.33 -3.08 -1.01
CA LYS A 72 18.41 -1.73 -0.44
C LYS A 72 19.28 -0.86 -1.33
N MET A 73 18.84 0.34 -1.64
CA MET A 73 19.54 1.26 -2.54
C MET A 73 19.52 2.68 -1.99
N GLN A 74 20.60 3.43 -2.24
CA GLN A 74 20.66 4.87 -2.07
C GLN A 74 20.55 5.50 -3.47
N VAL A 75 19.41 6.13 -3.74
CA VAL A 75 19.02 6.59 -5.09
C VAL A 75 18.84 8.10 -5.10
N ASN A 76 19.56 8.78 -5.99
CA ASN A 76 19.36 10.19 -6.32
C ASN A 76 18.25 10.30 -7.37
N LEU A 77 17.03 10.62 -6.95
CA LEU A 77 15.88 10.83 -7.82
C LEU A 77 15.97 12.23 -8.44
N LYS A 78 15.86 12.29 -9.77
CA LYS A 78 15.92 13.52 -10.57
C LYS A 78 15.09 13.35 -11.84
N ASP A 79 14.71 14.47 -12.45
CA ASP A 79 13.95 14.43 -13.69
C ASP A 79 14.80 13.93 -14.86
N GLU A 80 14.21 13.06 -15.67
CA GLU A 80 14.82 12.52 -16.88
C GLU A 80 13.84 12.60 -18.04
N LYS A 81 14.33 13.01 -19.21
CA LYS A 81 13.50 13.18 -20.41
C LYS A 81 13.14 11.86 -21.09
N SER A 82 13.92 10.82 -20.82
CA SER A 82 13.76 9.48 -21.37
C SER A 82 13.74 8.46 -20.25
N ALA A 83 13.19 7.27 -20.53
CA ALA A 83 13.26 6.17 -19.58
C ALA A 83 14.72 5.77 -19.29
N VAL A 84 15.07 5.62 -18.02
CA VAL A 84 16.40 5.24 -17.54
C VAL A 84 16.27 4.01 -16.66
N LYS A 85 17.01 2.95 -16.99
CA LYS A 85 17.18 1.79 -16.09
C LYS A 85 18.15 2.16 -14.98
N LEU A 86 17.70 2.01 -13.74
CA LEU A 86 18.46 2.30 -12.52
C LEU A 86 19.16 1.04 -11.99
N LEU A 87 18.45 -0.10 -12.01
CA LEU A 87 18.94 -1.40 -11.60
C LEU A 87 18.44 -2.45 -12.59
N GLU A 88 19.30 -3.39 -12.95
CA GLU A 88 18.94 -4.56 -13.74
C GLU A 88 19.56 -5.81 -13.09
N ILE A 89 18.74 -6.82 -12.84
CA ILE A 89 19.14 -8.19 -12.50
C ILE A 89 18.72 -9.06 -13.68
N ALA A 90 19.69 -9.68 -14.35
CA ALA A 90 19.47 -10.36 -15.62
C ALA A 90 18.35 -11.41 -15.52
N GLY A 91 17.28 -11.22 -16.29
CA GLY A 91 16.13 -12.12 -16.36
C GLY A 91 15.21 -12.13 -15.13
N VAL A 92 15.49 -11.32 -14.10
CA VAL A 92 14.77 -11.35 -12.82
C VAL A 92 14.04 -10.05 -12.53
N LEU A 93 14.73 -8.91 -12.57
CA LEU A 93 14.19 -7.65 -12.07
C LEU A 93 14.74 -6.45 -12.82
N ASN A 94 13.91 -5.44 -13.05
CA ASN A 94 14.35 -4.11 -13.49
C ASN A 94 13.74 -3.04 -12.59
N LEU A 95 14.52 -2.03 -12.23
CA LEU A 95 14.06 -0.75 -11.68
C LEU A 95 14.28 0.34 -12.72
N THR A 96 13.24 1.08 -13.05
CA THR A 96 13.27 2.09 -14.12
C THR A 96 12.66 3.39 -13.63
N MET A 97 13.24 4.52 -14.05
CA MET A 97 12.61 5.83 -13.99
C MET A 97 12.15 6.25 -15.37
N PHE A 98 10.95 6.81 -15.49
CA PHE A 98 10.42 7.29 -16.77
C PHE A 98 9.34 8.35 -16.57
N LEU A 99 9.04 9.10 -17.63
CA LEU A 99 7.90 10.01 -17.67
C LEU A 99 6.64 9.26 -18.13
N HIS A 100 5.63 9.17 -17.28
CA HIS A 100 4.36 8.52 -17.61
C HIS A 100 3.45 9.45 -18.41
N ASP A 101 2.68 8.89 -19.35
CA ASP A 101 1.69 9.65 -20.13
C ASP A 101 0.53 10.09 -19.21
N PRO A 102 0.28 11.40 -19.03
CA PRO A 102 -0.83 11.90 -18.22
C PRO A 102 -2.23 11.53 -18.73
N LYS A 103 -2.36 10.87 -19.88
CA LYS A 103 -3.62 10.32 -20.40
C LYS A 103 -3.74 8.81 -20.22
N ASP A 104 -2.65 8.10 -19.96
CA ASP A 104 -2.71 6.65 -19.74
C ASP A 104 -3.30 6.37 -18.34
N ARG A 105 -4.57 5.94 -18.33
CA ARG A 105 -5.36 5.53 -17.16
C ARG A 105 -5.46 4.00 -17.02
N LYS A 106 -4.51 3.24 -17.57
CA LYS A 106 -4.45 1.78 -17.39
C LYS A 106 -4.20 1.43 -15.91
N ILE A 107 -3.89 0.15 -15.66
CA ILE A 107 -3.77 -0.53 -14.36
C ILE A 107 -3.10 0.30 -13.23
N GLN A 108 -2.15 1.17 -13.54
CA GLN A 108 -1.45 2.00 -12.55
C GLN A 108 -2.07 3.39 -12.42
N ASN A 109 -2.36 3.82 -11.20
CA ASN A 109 -2.97 5.12 -10.89
C ASN A 109 -1.94 6.27 -10.79
N TYR A 110 -0.87 6.20 -11.59
CA TYR A 110 0.15 7.24 -11.61
C TYR A 110 -0.39 8.66 -11.87
N PRO A 111 -1.38 8.87 -12.77
CA PRO A 111 -1.91 10.21 -13.04
C PRO A 111 -2.66 10.88 -11.89
N ALA A 112 -2.92 10.19 -10.79
CA ALA A 112 -3.51 10.81 -9.59
C ALA A 112 -2.51 11.72 -8.84
N PHE A 113 -1.21 11.60 -9.13
CA PHE A 113 -0.16 12.36 -8.46
C PHE A 113 0.77 13.05 -9.49
N PRO A 114 0.28 14.07 -10.20
CA PRO A 114 1.13 14.87 -11.07
C PRO A 114 2.01 15.82 -10.26
N MET A 115 3.17 16.16 -10.84
CA MET A 115 3.97 17.30 -10.42
C MET A 115 3.21 18.62 -10.68
N PRO A 116 3.63 19.76 -10.08
CA PRO A 116 2.98 21.05 -10.31
C PRO A 116 2.92 21.50 -11.78
N ASP A 117 3.87 21.05 -12.61
CA ASP A 117 3.91 21.33 -14.05
C ASP A 117 3.07 20.34 -14.88
N GLY A 118 2.39 19.39 -14.24
CA GLY A 118 1.58 18.35 -14.87
C GLY A 118 2.36 17.11 -15.32
N SER A 119 3.69 17.09 -15.18
CA SER A 119 4.51 15.92 -15.48
C SER A 119 4.28 14.81 -14.45
N ILE A 120 4.51 13.55 -14.84
CA ILE A 120 4.36 12.38 -13.96
C ILE A 120 5.63 11.52 -14.06
N PRO A 121 6.74 11.95 -13.45
CA PRO A 121 7.92 11.10 -13.34
C PRO A 121 7.60 9.93 -12.40
N VAL A 122 7.94 8.72 -12.81
CA VAL A 122 7.62 7.47 -12.11
C VAL A 122 8.90 6.71 -11.83
N LEU A 123 8.97 6.11 -10.64
CA LEU A 123 9.91 5.05 -10.28
C LEU A 123 9.14 3.73 -10.24
N GLU A 124 9.50 2.76 -11.07
CA GLU A 124 8.82 1.45 -11.14
C GLU A 124 9.81 0.28 -11.13
N ALA A 125 9.53 -0.72 -10.31
CA ALA A 125 10.22 -1.99 -10.26
C ALA A 125 9.34 -3.11 -10.82
N ALA A 126 9.81 -3.78 -11.86
CA ALA A 126 9.16 -4.94 -12.47
C ALA A 126 9.91 -6.22 -12.08
N LEU A 127 9.20 -7.15 -11.42
CA LEU A 127 9.71 -8.46 -11.02
C LEU A 127 9.15 -9.55 -11.93
N ARG A 128 10.02 -10.37 -12.53
CA ARG A 128 9.62 -11.49 -13.36
C ARG A 128 9.35 -12.72 -12.50
N LEU A 129 8.13 -13.25 -12.61
CA LEU A 129 7.62 -14.37 -11.83
C LEU A 129 7.23 -15.53 -12.72
N TYR A 130 7.46 -16.74 -12.22
CA TYR A 130 7.07 -17.99 -12.84
C TYR A 130 6.13 -18.74 -11.90
N SER A 131 4.85 -18.81 -12.26
CA SER A 131 3.86 -19.58 -11.52
C SER A 131 3.81 -21.02 -12.03
N ALA A 132 3.60 -21.98 -11.13
CA ALA A 132 3.30 -23.37 -11.50
C ALA A 132 1.90 -23.52 -12.12
N THR A 133 0.97 -22.61 -11.80
CA THR A 133 -0.43 -22.68 -12.25
C THR A 133 -0.70 -21.93 -13.55
N GLU A 134 0.28 -21.18 -14.08
CA GLU A 134 0.08 -20.33 -15.25
C GLU A 134 0.77 -20.91 -16.50
N PRO A 135 0.03 -21.40 -17.50
CA PRO A 135 0.61 -22.11 -18.65
C PRO A 135 1.33 -21.17 -19.64
N LYS A 136 1.10 -19.85 -19.55
CA LYS A 136 1.65 -18.85 -20.48
C LYS A 136 3.11 -18.45 -20.21
N GLY A 137 3.79 -19.12 -19.27
CA GLY A 137 5.18 -18.81 -18.92
C GLY A 137 5.30 -17.66 -17.93
N SER A 138 6.41 -16.92 -17.98
CA SER A 138 6.68 -15.83 -17.02
C SER A 138 5.78 -14.63 -17.21
N ARG A 139 5.50 -13.93 -16.11
CA ARG A 139 4.81 -12.63 -16.11
C ARG A 139 5.60 -11.62 -15.29
N GLU A 140 5.47 -10.34 -15.62
CA GLU A 140 6.09 -9.25 -14.88
C GLU A 140 5.05 -8.61 -13.95
N MET A 141 5.42 -8.44 -12.69
CA MET A 141 4.63 -7.78 -11.66
C MET A 141 5.31 -6.47 -11.27
N SER A 142 4.61 -5.35 -11.46
CA SER A 142 5.15 -4.02 -11.20
C SER A 142 4.64 -3.43 -9.89
N VAL A 143 5.57 -2.88 -9.11
CA VAL A 143 5.29 -1.89 -8.06
C VAL A 143 6.00 -0.59 -8.40
N GLY A 144 5.34 0.53 -8.19
CA GLY A 144 5.89 1.82 -8.56
C GLY A 144 5.10 2.98 -8.00
N ILE A 145 5.70 4.16 -8.05
CA ILE A 145 5.10 5.41 -7.59
C ILE A 145 5.44 6.56 -8.54
N PRO A 146 4.54 7.53 -8.71
CA PRO A 146 4.91 8.86 -9.16
C PRO A 146 5.77 9.55 -8.10
N LEU A 147 6.82 10.26 -8.49
CA LEU A 147 7.71 10.93 -7.55
C LEU A 147 6.98 12.01 -6.74
N ALA A 148 5.90 12.58 -7.27
CA ALA A 148 5.07 13.57 -6.58
C ALA A 148 4.40 13.04 -5.30
N MET A 149 4.37 11.71 -5.09
CA MET A 149 3.91 11.12 -3.83
C MET A 149 4.89 11.34 -2.68
N LEU A 150 6.16 11.62 -2.98
CA LEU A 150 7.20 11.84 -1.98
C LEU A 150 7.11 13.28 -1.46
N LYS A 151 7.40 13.45 -0.16
CA LYS A 151 7.53 14.80 0.44
C LYS A 151 8.59 15.65 -0.27
N LYS A 152 9.64 14.99 -0.77
CA LYS A 152 10.65 15.55 -1.65
C LYS A 152 10.72 14.65 -2.88
N PRO A 153 10.19 15.08 -4.04
CA PRO A 153 10.22 14.24 -5.25
C PRO A 153 11.63 13.98 -5.80
N HIS A 154 12.58 14.85 -5.46
CA HIS A 154 13.95 14.82 -5.95
C HIS A 154 14.97 14.80 -4.81
N GLY A 155 16.18 14.36 -5.13
CA GLY A 155 17.31 14.25 -4.22
C GLY A 155 17.58 12.82 -3.81
N ASP A 156 18.34 12.64 -2.74
CA ASP A 156 18.74 11.32 -2.26
C ASP A 156 17.65 10.67 -1.42
N HIS A 157 17.33 9.42 -1.73
CA HIS A 157 16.33 8.60 -1.05
C HIS A 157 16.87 7.19 -0.76
N GLU A 158 16.46 6.61 0.36
CA GLU A 158 16.60 5.17 0.57
C GLU A 158 15.44 4.47 -0.14
N VAL A 159 15.74 3.64 -1.15
CA VAL A 159 14.75 2.81 -1.84
C VAL A 159 14.97 1.36 -1.47
N VAL A 160 13.92 0.69 -0.98
CA VAL A 160 13.95 -0.74 -0.65
C VAL A 160 12.92 -1.49 -1.47
N LEU A 161 13.37 -2.52 -2.19
CA LEU A 161 12.53 -3.49 -2.85
C LEU A 161 12.57 -4.79 -2.06
N HIS A 162 11.40 -5.31 -1.66
CA HIS A 162 11.31 -6.49 -0.83
C HIS A 162 10.32 -7.49 -1.42
N PHE A 163 10.80 -8.72 -1.64
CA PHE A 163 9.99 -9.86 -2.04
C PHE A 163 10.00 -10.88 -0.91
N SER A 164 8.83 -11.15 -0.32
CA SER A 164 8.68 -12.09 0.81
C SER A 164 8.21 -13.48 0.38
N GLY A 165 8.05 -13.72 -0.92
CA GLY A 165 7.28 -14.85 -1.45
C GLY A 165 5.79 -14.54 -1.56
N VAL A 166 5.18 -13.84 -0.59
CA VAL A 166 3.73 -13.55 -0.60
C VAL A 166 3.44 -12.10 -1.02
N ARG A 167 4.41 -11.21 -0.83
CA ARG A 167 4.33 -9.78 -1.16
C ARG A 167 5.51 -9.36 -2.01
N TRP A 168 5.24 -8.42 -2.91
CA TRP A 168 6.23 -7.65 -3.65
C TRP A 168 6.02 -6.19 -3.30
N THR A 169 6.98 -5.56 -2.63
CA THR A 169 6.78 -4.28 -1.94
C THR A 169 7.89 -3.28 -2.25
N LEU A 170 7.49 -2.04 -2.50
CA LEU A 170 8.36 -0.87 -2.65
C LEU A 170 8.23 0.02 -1.42
N TYR A 171 9.38 0.28 -0.80
CA TYR A 171 9.53 1.29 0.25
C TYR A 171 10.44 2.42 -0.22
N VAL A 172 10.12 3.65 0.18
CA VAL A 172 10.98 4.82 0.01
C VAL A 172 11.04 5.59 1.33
N ASP A 173 12.24 5.89 1.80
CA ASP A 173 12.51 6.56 3.08
C ASP A 173 11.74 5.92 4.25
N ASN A 174 11.83 4.58 4.32
CA ASN A 174 11.17 3.75 5.33
C ASN A 174 9.62 3.71 5.25
N GLU A 175 8.98 4.34 4.26
CA GLU A 175 7.53 4.26 4.06
C GLU A 175 7.17 3.17 3.06
N LEU A 176 6.16 2.35 3.36
CA LEU A 176 5.55 1.45 2.38
C LEU A 176 4.72 2.30 1.41
N LEU A 177 5.14 2.36 0.15
CA LEU A 177 4.45 3.18 -0.85
C LEU A 177 3.70 2.37 -1.90
N ASP A 178 4.22 1.22 -2.33
CA ASP A 178 3.46 0.33 -3.21
C ASP A 178 3.68 -1.15 -2.87
N ASN A 179 2.68 -1.98 -3.14
CA ASN A 179 2.70 -3.41 -2.88
C ASN A 179 1.80 -4.16 -3.88
N ASP A 180 2.20 -5.35 -4.27
CA ASP A 180 1.35 -6.33 -4.94
C ASP A 180 1.59 -7.75 -4.37
N PHE A 181 0.80 -8.72 -4.81
CA PHE A 181 0.74 -10.07 -4.25
C PHE A 181 1.11 -11.13 -5.30
N PRO A 182 2.39 -11.54 -5.34
CA PRO A 182 2.92 -12.53 -6.28
C PRO A 182 2.12 -13.83 -6.43
N LEU A 183 2.15 -14.36 -7.65
CA LEU A 183 1.92 -15.78 -7.95
C LEU A 183 3.18 -16.33 -8.63
N GLY A 184 3.80 -17.32 -8.00
CA GLY A 184 5.07 -17.87 -8.42
C GLY A 184 6.28 -17.17 -7.82
N TYR A 185 7.46 -17.55 -8.33
CA TYR A 185 8.76 -17.10 -7.84
C TYR A 185 9.66 -16.67 -9.00
N PRO A 186 10.66 -15.80 -8.76
CA PRO A 186 11.69 -15.52 -9.76
C PRO A 186 12.56 -16.75 -10.02
N LYS A 187 13.10 -16.86 -11.24
CA LYS A 187 14.06 -17.91 -11.60
C LYS A 187 15.47 -17.34 -11.66
N TRP A 188 16.24 -17.63 -10.62
CA TRP A 188 17.58 -17.09 -10.44
C TRP A 188 18.69 -17.90 -11.12
N GLY A 189 18.48 -19.19 -11.38
CA GLY A 189 19.56 -20.10 -11.80
C GLY A 189 20.57 -20.38 -10.68
N SER A 190 21.77 -20.88 -11.02
CA SER A 190 22.85 -21.12 -10.06
C SER A 190 23.65 -19.86 -9.68
N GLY A 191 23.56 -18.83 -10.53
CA GLY A 191 24.21 -17.54 -10.34
C GLY A 191 23.48 -16.47 -11.15
N SER A 192 23.60 -15.22 -10.73
CA SER A 192 22.96 -14.09 -11.40
C SER A 192 23.93 -12.93 -11.54
N THR A 193 23.66 -12.07 -12.51
CA THR A 193 24.37 -10.82 -12.74
C THR A 193 23.43 -9.67 -12.49
N TRP A 194 23.98 -8.61 -11.91
CA TRP A 194 23.24 -7.39 -11.64
C TRP A 194 24.12 -6.17 -11.78
N LYS A 195 23.50 -5.07 -12.21
CA LYS A 195 24.18 -3.80 -12.46
C LYS A 195 23.28 -2.62 -12.09
N ILE A 196 23.91 -1.52 -11.68
CA ILE A 196 23.27 -0.26 -11.37
C ILE A 196 23.71 0.84 -12.33
N ASN A 197 22.87 1.86 -12.48
CA ASN A 197 23.29 3.13 -13.04
C ASN A 197 23.92 3.99 -11.93
N SER A 198 25.25 4.08 -11.91
CA SER A 198 26.02 4.80 -10.89
C SER A 198 25.81 6.32 -10.89
N SER A 199 25.16 6.88 -11.92
CA SER A 199 24.76 8.29 -11.95
C SER A 199 23.50 8.60 -11.10
N PHE A 200 22.82 7.55 -10.63
CA PHE A 200 21.62 7.62 -9.80
C PHE A 200 21.79 6.84 -8.50
N ILE A 201 22.45 5.69 -8.55
CA ILE A 201 22.60 4.82 -7.39
C ILE A 201 24.02 4.90 -6.85
N SER A 202 24.17 5.41 -5.63
CA SER A 202 25.48 5.50 -4.97
C SER A 202 25.88 4.19 -4.27
N LYS A 203 24.88 3.43 -3.81
CA LYS A 203 25.04 2.14 -3.14
C LYS A 203 23.83 1.25 -3.41
N ALA A 204 24.06 -0.04 -3.69
CA ALA A 204 23.02 -1.06 -3.71
C ALA A 204 23.49 -2.33 -3.00
N GLU A 205 22.61 -2.97 -2.25
CA GLU A 205 22.88 -4.19 -1.49
C GLU A 205 21.74 -5.18 -1.67
N ILE A 206 22.06 -6.45 -1.94
CA ILE A 206 21.08 -7.53 -2.06
C ILE A 206 21.26 -8.56 -0.94
N PHE A 207 20.15 -9.01 -0.37
CA PHE A 207 20.09 -9.91 0.78
C PHE A 207 19.24 -11.14 0.47
N PHE A 208 19.72 -12.29 0.93
CA PHE A 208 19.06 -13.59 0.85
C PHE A 208 19.29 -14.37 2.16
N PRO A 209 18.23 -14.93 2.79
CA PRO A 209 16.82 -14.58 2.54
C PRO A 209 16.57 -13.07 2.72
N GLY A 210 15.39 -12.60 2.33
CA GLY A 210 15.01 -11.20 2.49
C GLY A 210 15.09 -10.74 3.96
N ILE A 211 15.36 -9.46 4.17
CA ILE A 211 15.30 -8.86 5.51
C ILE A 211 13.83 -8.70 5.87
N GLU A 212 13.40 -9.28 6.99
CA GLU A 212 12.05 -9.12 7.51
C GLU A 212 11.80 -7.64 7.89
N PRO A 213 10.86 -6.94 7.23
CA PRO A 213 10.56 -5.55 7.54
C PRO A 213 9.89 -5.43 8.90
N LYS A 214 10.40 -4.57 9.78
CA LYS A 214 9.77 -4.34 11.10
C LYS A 214 9.12 -2.96 11.15
N LYS A 215 7.85 -2.90 11.58
CA LYS A 215 7.17 -1.63 11.84
C LYS A 215 7.83 -0.93 13.03
N VAL A 216 8.13 0.36 12.87
CA VAL A 216 8.64 1.22 13.93
C VAL A 216 7.48 1.94 14.58
N ALA A 217 7.21 1.63 15.84
CA ALA A 217 6.12 2.24 16.59
C ALA A 217 6.33 3.76 16.73
N LEU A 218 5.33 4.53 16.29
CA LEU A 218 5.33 5.99 16.46
C LEU A 218 4.87 6.35 17.87
N ARG A 219 5.53 7.33 18.50
CA ARG A 219 5.10 7.88 19.81
C ARG A 219 3.72 8.51 19.75
N THR A 220 3.38 9.08 18.60
CA THR A 220 2.07 9.66 18.32
C THR A 220 1.59 9.08 16.99
N PRO A 221 0.40 8.44 16.95
CA PRO A 221 -0.16 7.94 15.70
C PRO A 221 -0.32 9.07 14.68
N ARG A 222 -0.18 8.73 13.40
CA ARG A 222 -0.55 9.65 12.33
C ARG A 222 -2.05 9.85 12.33
N ILE A 223 -2.47 11.03 11.88
CA ILE A 223 -3.88 11.36 11.73
C ILE A 223 -4.15 11.82 10.32
N THR A 224 -5.31 11.45 9.81
CA THR A 224 -5.91 12.11 8.64
C THR A 224 -7.20 12.79 9.08
N ASN A 225 -7.48 13.93 8.44
CA ASN A 225 -8.72 14.65 8.63
C ASN A 225 -9.78 14.01 7.74
N GLU A 226 -11.00 13.93 8.26
CA GLU A 226 -12.18 13.39 7.59
C GLU A 226 -12.09 11.89 7.23
N ILE A 227 -13.22 11.19 7.41
CA ILE A 227 -13.38 9.81 6.94
C ILE A 227 -14.06 9.76 5.56
N GLN A 228 -14.74 10.85 5.18
CA GLN A 228 -15.41 10.94 3.89
C GLN A 228 -14.37 11.05 2.78
N TYR A 229 -14.46 10.17 1.78
CA TYR A 229 -13.51 10.04 0.66
C TYR A 229 -12.10 9.60 1.06
N TRP A 230 -11.90 9.14 2.29
CA TRP A 230 -10.63 8.55 2.70
C TRP A 230 -10.34 7.27 1.93
N THR A 231 -9.07 7.10 1.55
CA THR A 231 -8.51 5.84 1.03
C THR A 231 -7.30 5.44 1.87
N PRO A 232 -7.01 4.13 2.00
CA PRO A 232 -5.85 3.68 2.75
C PRO A 232 -4.54 4.23 2.21
N GLN A 233 -3.52 4.35 3.07
CA GLN A 233 -2.22 4.88 2.66
C GLN A 233 -1.54 3.99 1.60
N GLY A 234 -0.87 4.64 0.65
CA GLY A 234 -0.07 4.01 -0.39
C GLY A 234 -0.57 4.36 -1.78
N HIS A 235 0.19 3.93 -2.77
CA HIS A 235 -0.20 4.03 -4.17
C HIS A 235 -1.10 2.86 -4.56
N ASN A 236 -2.08 3.10 -5.43
CA ASN A 236 -3.05 2.11 -5.87
C ASN A 236 -3.84 1.43 -4.73
N THR A 237 -4.35 2.18 -3.77
CA THR A 237 -5.12 1.66 -2.63
C THR A 237 -6.51 2.27 -2.55
N TRP A 238 -7.54 1.43 -2.38
CA TRP A 238 -8.92 1.84 -2.24
C TRP A 238 -9.66 1.00 -1.21
N VAL A 239 -10.76 1.55 -0.73
CA VAL A 239 -11.76 0.81 0.03
C VAL A 239 -12.66 0.08 -0.98
N GLY A 240 -12.62 -1.25 -0.97
CA GLY A 240 -13.55 -2.10 -1.72
C GLY A 240 -14.85 -2.30 -0.95
N ASP A 241 -15.48 -3.46 -1.17
CA ASP A 241 -16.71 -3.82 -0.46
C ASP A 241 -16.54 -3.73 1.06
N VAL A 242 -17.58 -3.24 1.73
CA VAL A 242 -17.59 -3.00 3.17
C VAL A 242 -18.56 -3.93 3.89
N ALA A 243 -18.18 -4.34 5.10
CA ALA A 243 -19.03 -5.06 6.04
C ALA A 243 -18.95 -4.35 7.40
N THR A 244 -20.11 -4.06 7.99
CA THR A 244 -20.17 -3.26 9.23
C THR A 244 -20.78 -4.07 10.36
N PHE A 245 -20.33 -3.79 11.58
CA PHE A 245 -20.81 -4.50 12.77
C PHE A 245 -20.77 -3.60 13.98
N TYR A 246 -21.85 -3.55 14.74
CA TYR A 246 -21.88 -2.87 16.03
C TYR A 246 -21.86 -3.89 17.16
N HIS A 247 -20.88 -3.77 18.06
CA HIS A 247 -20.77 -4.67 19.20
C HIS A 247 -20.18 -3.94 20.41
N LYS A 248 -20.80 -4.14 21.58
CA LYS A 248 -20.32 -3.63 22.88
C LYS A 248 -19.89 -2.15 22.85
N GLY A 249 -20.73 -1.28 22.28
CA GLY A 249 -20.45 0.16 22.26
C GLY A 249 -19.54 0.63 21.13
N ARG A 250 -19.09 -0.26 20.24
CA ARG A 250 -18.15 0.06 19.16
C ARG A 250 -18.74 -0.30 17.80
N TYR A 251 -18.60 0.63 16.87
CA TYR A 251 -18.90 0.42 15.47
C TYR A 251 -17.63 -0.01 14.73
N HIS A 252 -17.67 -1.16 14.08
CA HIS A 252 -16.59 -1.74 13.29
C HIS A 252 -16.96 -1.64 11.81
N LEU A 253 -16.00 -1.22 10.99
CA LEU A 253 -16.09 -1.26 9.53
C LEU A 253 -14.91 -2.10 9.04
N PHE A 254 -15.23 -3.25 8.48
CA PHE A 254 -14.32 -4.10 7.75
C PHE A 254 -14.47 -3.78 6.27
N TYR A 255 -13.36 -3.76 5.54
CA TYR A 255 -13.41 -3.52 4.10
C TYR A 255 -12.40 -4.38 3.38
N LEU A 256 -12.74 -4.78 2.15
CA LEU A 256 -11.77 -5.39 1.26
C LEU A 256 -10.75 -4.33 0.84
N PHE A 257 -9.49 -4.57 1.15
CA PHE A 257 -8.40 -3.73 0.69
C PHE A 257 -8.19 -3.97 -0.80
N ASP A 258 -8.69 -3.03 -1.61
CA ASP A 258 -8.59 -3.11 -3.05
C ASP A 258 -7.32 -2.40 -3.53
N ARG A 259 -6.52 -3.10 -4.33
CA ARG A 259 -5.42 -2.49 -5.05
C ARG A 259 -5.57 -2.64 -6.55
N ARG A 260 -5.23 -1.55 -7.25
CA ARG A 260 -5.26 -1.41 -8.71
C ARG A 260 -6.64 -1.75 -9.31
N GLY A 261 -7.73 -1.43 -8.58
CA GLY A 261 -9.10 -1.72 -9.01
C GLY A 261 -9.30 -3.18 -9.41
N HIS A 262 -9.00 -4.11 -8.50
CA HIS A 262 -9.02 -5.56 -8.69
C HIS A 262 -7.89 -6.17 -9.54
N ALA A 263 -7.00 -5.36 -10.14
CA ALA A 263 -5.98 -5.87 -11.05
C ALA A 263 -4.77 -6.51 -10.36
N SER A 264 -4.64 -6.39 -9.03
CA SER A 264 -3.60 -7.06 -8.25
C SER A 264 -3.59 -8.57 -8.44
N LYS A 265 -2.44 -9.20 -8.14
CA LYS A 265 -2.21 -10.63 -8.38
C LYS A 265 -2.60 -11.02 -9.81
N PHE A 266 -2.12 -10.23 -10.76
CA PHE A 266 -2.34 -10.49 -12.19
C PHE A 266 -3.80 -10.50 -12.66
N GLY A 267 -4.66 -9.71 -12.01
CA GLY A 267 -6.10 -9.65 -12.29
C GLY A 267 -6.92 -10.76 -11.63
N LYS A 268 -6.33 -11.52 -10.70
CA LYS A 268 -7.05 -12.52 -9.89
C LYS A 268 -7.66 -11.90 -8.62
N GLY A 269 -7.43 -10.61 -8.40
CA GLY A 269 -7.70 -9.92 -7.15
C GLY A 269 -6.65 -10.25 -6.10
N ALA A 270 -6.57 -9.46 -5.06
CA ALA A 270 -5.76 -9.77 -3.88
C ALA A 270 -6.40 -9.11 -2.67
N HIS A 271 -7.72 -9.29 -2.61
CA HIS A 271 -8.57 -8.67 -1.64
C HIS A 271 -8.39 -9.38 -0.31
N TYR A 272 -8.37 -8.62 0.77
CA TYR A 272 -8.32 -9.12 2.14
C TYR A 272 -8.93 -8.07 3.07
N PHE A 273 -9.33 -8.46 4.28
CA PHE A 273 -10.01 -7.52 5.18
C PHE A 273 -9.04 -6.68 5.98
N GLU A 274 -9.18 -5.37 5.81
CA GLU A 274 -8.68 -4.35 6.73
C GLU A 274 -9.82 -3.87 7.62
N HIS A 275 -9.48 -3.16 8.69
CA HIS A 275 -10.42 -2.84 9.76
C HIS A 275 -10.22 -1.43 10.30
N ILE A 276 -11.30 -0.66 10.34
CA ILE A 276 -11.39 0.57 11.13
C ILE A 276 -12.54 0.48 12.15
N SER A 277 -12.45 1.20 13.27
CA SER A 277 -13.56 1.29 14.23
C SER A 277 -13.69 2.65 14.91
N THR A 278 -14.86 2.90 15.47
CA THR A 278 -15.19 4.13 16.21
C THR A 278 -16.18 3.84 17.34
N THR A 279 -16.21 4.71 18.35
CA THR A 279 -17.22 4.70 19.43
C THR A 279 -18.13 5.92 19.41
N ASP A 280 -17.80 6.93 18.62
CA ASP A 280 -18.45 8.26 18.62
C ASP A 280 -18.71 8.82 17.21
N PHE A 281 -18.32 8.09 16.15
CA PHE A 281 -18.34 8.53 14.75
C PHE A 281 -17.52 9.79 14.45
N LYS A 282 -16.73 10.27 15.40
CA LYS A 282 -15.84 11.43 15.28
C LYS A 282 -14.38 11.00 15.23
N THR A 283 -14.01 10.05 16.09
CA THR A 283 -12.67 9.46 16.14
C THR A 283 -12.73 8.04 15.62
N TRP A 284 -12.11 7.81 14.48
CA TRP A 284 -11.90 6.50 13.90
C TRP A 284 -10.49 6.01 14.21
N THR A 285 -10.30 4.71 14.27
CA THR A 285 -9.01 4.06 14.49
C THR A 285 -8.85 2.95 13.48
N GLU A 286 -7.78 3.00 12.69
CA GLU A 286 -7.31 1.92 11.84
C GLU A 286 -6.61 0.85 12.69
N HIS A 287 -6.89 -0.42 12.40
CA HIS A 287 -6.32 -1.58 13.09
C HIS A 287 -5.40 -2.33 12.13
N GLU A 288 -4.69 -3.34 12.63
CA GLU A 288 -4.04 -4.31 11.74
C GLU A 288 -5.08 -5.05 10.90
N ALA A 289 -4.65 -5.56 9.75
CA ALA A 289 -5.49 -6.36 8.86
C ALA A 289 -6.19 -7.49 9.65
N ALA A 290 -7.51 -7.58 9.48
CA ALA A 290 -8.31 -8.60 10.17
C ALA A 290 -8.04 -10.00 9.62
N THR A 291 -7.73 -10.11 8.31
CA THR A 291 -7.42 -11.37 7.63
C THR A 291 -6.31 -11.12 6.59
N PRO A 292 -5.05 -10.90 6.98
CA PRO A 292 -3.99 -10.64 6.00
C PRO A 292 -3.82 -11.80 5.02
N ILE A 293 -3.32 -11.53 3.81
CA ILE A 293 -2.84 -12.58 2.91
C ILE A 293 -1.51 -13.10 3.46
N GLU A 294 -1.50 -14.38 3.84
CA GLU A 294 -0.37 -15.14 4.36
C GLU A 294 0.16 -16.17 3.35
N HIS A 295 -0.64 -16.50 2.33
CA HIS A 295 -0.27 -17.41 1.27
C HIS A 295 -0.59 -16.88 -0.13
N GLN A 296 0.23 -17.24 -1.13
CA GLN A 296 0.02 -16.79 -2.51
C GLN A 296 -1.36 -17.20 -3.07
N TRP A 297 -1.92 -18.32 -2.61
CA TRP A 297 -3.21 -18.86 -3.03
C TRP A 297 -4.42 -18.15 -2.41
N GLU A 298 -4.20 -17.22 -1.49
CA GLU A 298 -5.28 -16.50 -0.83
C GLU A 298 -5.71 -15.26 -1.61
N THR A 299 -7.02 -15.10 -1.68
CA THR A 299 -7.74 -13.90 -2.10
C THR A 299 -9.17 -14.04 -1.60
N PHE A 300 -9.69 -13.00 -0.97
CA PHE A 300 -10.90 -13.08 -0.18
C PHE A 300 -12.07 -12.38 -0.87
N GLY A 301 -13.25 -12.97 -0.81
CA GLY A 301 -14.51 -12.32 -1.16
C GLY A 301 -15.11 -11.58 0.03
N THR A 302 -16.13 -10.78 -0.24
CA THR A 302 -16.88 -10.07 0.78
C THR A 302 -17.47 -11.04 1.80
N GLY A 303 -17.59 -10.59 3.04
CA GLY A 303 -17.82 -11.43 4.19
C GLY A 303 -18.72 -10.75 5.20
N THR A 304 -19.15 -11.49 6.23
CA THR A 304 -20.05 -11.01 7.27
C THR A 304 -19.40 -11.17 8.64
N PRO A 305 -19.24 -10.07 9.41
CA PRO A 305 -18.80 -10.15 10.79
C PRO A 305 -19.93 -10.67 11.71
N PHE A 306 -19.59 -11.48 12.70
CA PHE A 306 -20.54 -12.05 13.66
C PHE A 306 -19.86 -12.35 15.00
N ILE A 307 -20.67 -12.60 16.04
CA ILE A 307 -20.16 -13.09 17.33
C ILE A 307 -20.35 -14.60 17.41
N PHE A 308 -19.27 -15.30 17.71
CA PHE A 308 -19.30 -16.73 18.01
C PHE A 308 -18.42 -17.01 19.23
N ASN A 309 -18.98 -17.68 20.23
CA ASN A 309 -18.30 -17.96 21.50
C ASN A 309 -17.66 -16.71 22.12
N ASN A 310 -18.40 -15.60 22.12
CA ASN A 310 -17.97 -14.29 22.65
C ASN A 310 -16.71 -13.71 21.97
N LYS A 311 -16.37 -14.19 20.76
CA LYS A 311 -15.33 -13.65 19.89
C LYS A 311 -15.96 -12.98 18.67
N LEU A 312 -15.35 -11.88 18.23
CA LEU A 312 -15.64 -11.28 16.94
C LEU A 312 -14.99 -12.13 15.85
N SER A 313 -15.82 -12.67 14.97
CA SER A 313 -15.44 -13.56 13.88
C SER A 313 -15.87 -12.95 12.55
N LEU A 314 -15.20 -13.35 11.47
CA LEU A 314 -15.55 -12.96 10.11
C LEU A 314 -15.76 -14.22 9.26
N SER A 315 -16.91 -14.35 8.62
CA SER A 315 -17.13 -15.37 7.60
C SER A 315 -16.91 -14.74 6.24
N TYR A 316 -16.17 -15.39 5.35
CA TYR A 316 -15.82 -14.86 4.03
C TYR A 316 -15.61 -15.97 3.02
N GLY A 317 -15.77 -15.65 1.74
CA GLY A 317 -15.45 -16.56 0.65
C GLY A 317 -13.94 -16.59 0.38
N LEU A 318 -13.37 -17.79 0.23
CA LEU A 318 -12.02 -17.95 -0.32
C LEU A 318 -12.13 -18.13 -1.84
N HIS A 319 -11.48 -17.26 -2.60
CA HIS A 319 -11.49 -17.29 -4.06
C HIS A 319 -10.32 -18.08 -4.65
N THR A 320 -9.89 -19.15 -3.99
CA THR A 320 -8.75 -19.99 -4.40
C THR A 320 -8.88 -20.51 -5.83
N THR A 321 -10.10 -20.74 -6.32
CA THR A 321 -10.37 -21.17 -7.70
C THR A 321 -10.00 -20.15 -8.77
N ARG A 322 -9.73 -18.90 -8.39
CA ARG A 322 -9.17 -17.91 -9.32
C ARG A 322 -7.70 -18.19 -9.64
N ILE A 323 -7.02 -18.92 -8.76
CA ILE A 323 -5.58 -19.19 -8.80
C ILE A 323 -5.29 -20.65 -9.18
N TYR A 324 -6.06 -21.59 -8.60
CA TYR A 324 -5.92 -23.03 -8.83
C TYR A 324 -7.16 -23.62 -9.51
N PRO A 325 -7.02 -24.66 -10.34
CA PRO A 325 -8.15 -25.45 -10.83
C PRO A 325 -9.00 -25.99 -9.67
N LYS A 326 -10.30 -26.12 -9.88
CA LYS A 326 -11.28 -26.56 -8.86
C LYS A 326 -10.84 -27.86 -8.17
N GLU A 327 -10.32 -28.80 -8.94
CA GLU A 327 -9.91 -30.15 -8.54
C GLU A 327 -8.72 -30.12 -7.55
N GLN A 328 -7.99 -29.02 -7.50
CA GLN A 328 -6.86 -28.81 -6.60
C GLN A 328 -7.24 -27.94 -5.37
N THR A 329 -8.53 -27.69 -5.16
CA THR A 329 -9.04 -26.94 -4.01
C THR A 329 -9.81 -27.84 -3.05
N MET A 330 -10.24 -27.29 -1.91
CA MET A 330 -11.11 -27.99 -0.95
C MET A 330 -12.59 -28.01 -1.38
N LEU A 331 -12.97 -27.32 -2.46
CA LEU A 331 -14.36 -27.27 -2.91
C LEU A 331 -14.96 -28.64 -3.23
N PRO A 332 -14.28 -29.59 -3.93
CA PRO A 332 -14.84 -30.91 -4.19
C PRO A 332 -15.28 -31.63 -2.90
N LEU A 333 -14.53 -31.47 -1.81
CA LEU A 333 -14.87 -32.06 -0.52
C LEU A 333 -16.09 -31.42 0.14
N GLN A 334 -16.39 -30.14 -0.13
CA GLN A 334 -17.55 -29.45 0.45
C GLN A 334 -18.89 -29.88 -0.16
N TRP A 335 -18.89 -30.43 -1.38
CA TRP A 335 -20.12 -30.90 -2.03
C TRP A 335 -20.61 -32.25 -1.51
N ASP A 336 -19.74 -32.98 -0.80
CA ASP A 336 -20.06 -34.28 -0.20
C ASP A 336 -20.57 -34.15 1.26
N TYR A 337 -20.67 -32.92 1.80
CA TYR A 337 -21.28 -32.58 3.09
C TYR A 337 -22.66 -31.94 2.87
#